data_AF-A0A953CE58-F1
#
_entry.id   AF-A0A953CE58-F1
#
_cell.length_a   1.000
_cell.length_b   1.000
_cell.length_c   1.000
_cell.angle_alpha   90.00
_cell.angle_beta   90.00
_cell.angle_gamma   90.00
#
_symmetry.space_group_name_H-M   'P 1'
#
loop_
_entity.id
_entity.type
_entity.pdbx_description
1 polymer ?
#
loop_
_entity_poly.entity_id
_entity_poly.type
_entity_poly.pdbx_seq_one_letter_code
_entity_poly.pdbx_strand_id
1 'polypeptide(L)'
;MVEPALSTSQIVVQVCLFVVAAIAMFGGALQMVLGQPDTSPRLDNVHRFMAGVYFSTGLISLWAALTIRQQGFLVYLLALGVLLAGVGRLVSISKVGLPEPAGVWLAYLVPELVLPVVIAVAQFASA
;
A
#
# COMPACT_ATOMS: atom_id res chain seq x y z
N MET A 1 28.85 -19.80 -6.17
CA MET A 1 27.56 -20.39 -6.55
C MET A 1 26.74 -19.30 -7.21
N VAL A 2 26.23 -19.51 -8.42
CA VAL A 2 25.35 -18.55 -9.09
C VAL A 2 23.99 -18.62 -8.40
N GLU A 3 23.48 -17.48 -7.94
CA GLU A 3 22.17 -17.43 -7.31
C GLU A 3 21.09 -17.72 -8.35
N PRO A 4 20.18 -18.69 -8.12
CA PRO A 4 19.18 -19.06 -9.12
C PRO A 4 18.28 -17.87 -9.43
N ALA A 5 17.85 -17.68 -10.68
CA ALA A 5 16.93 -16.59 -11.02
C ALA A 5 15.63 -16.65 -10.19
N LEU A 6 15.01 -15.49 -9.93
CA LEU A 6 13.70 -15.45 -9.26
C LEU A 6 12.64 -16.15 -10.11
N SER A 7 11.70 -16.82 -9.46
CA SER A 7 10.53 -17.38 -10.17
C SER A 7 9.64 -16.25 -10.69
N THR A 8 8.84 -16.53 -11.72
CA THR A 8 7.88 -15.56 -12.26
C THR A 8 6.93 -15.04 -11.18
N SER A 9 6.45 -15.93 -10.30
CA SER A 9 5.57 -15.58 -9.19
C SER A 9 6.25 -14.64 -8.18
N GLN A 10 7.54 -14.86 -7.87
CA GLN A 10 8.33 -13.96 -7.02
C GLN A 10 8.55 -12.59 -7.68
N ILE A 11 8.78 -12.55 -8.99
CA ILE A 11 8.89 -11.30 -9.76
C ILE A 11 7.59 -10.51 -9.69
N VAL A 12 6.43 -11.18 -9.85
CA VAL A 12 5.12 -10.52 -9.73
C VAL A 12 4.94 -9.90 -8.35
N VAL A 13 5.20 -10.66 -7.27
CA VAL A 13 5.11 -10.14 -5.90
C VAL A 13 6.06 -8.96 -5.70
N GLN A 14 7.31 -9.08 -6.15
CA GLN A 14 8.33 -8.05 -6.03
C GLN A 14 7.89 -6.75 -6.73
N VAL A 15 7.39 -6.83 -7.96
CA VAL A 15 6.89 -5.67 -8.71
C VAL A 15 5.69 -5.03 -7.99
N CYS A 16 4.72 -5.83 -7.52
CA CYS A 16 3.60 -5.30 -6.76
C CYS A 16 4.04 -4.60 -5.47
N LEU A 17 5.00 -5.15 -4.74
CA LEU A 17 5.53 -4.53 -3.52
C LEU A 17 6.31 -3.23 -3.82
N PHE A 18 7.02 -3.13 -4.95
CA PHE A 18 7.62 -1.86 -5.38
C PHE A 18 6.57 -0.82 -5.73
N VAL A 19 5.48 -1.21 -6.38
CA VAL A 19 4.36 -0.29 -6.66
C VAL A 19 3.73 0.19 -5.35
N VAL A 20 3.43 -0.71 -4.41
CA VAL A 20 2.91 -0.34 -3.08
C VAL A 20 3.89 0.59 -2.36
N ALA A 21 5.19 0.28 -2.38
CA ALA A 21 6.22 1.11 -1.79
C ALA A 21 6.22 2.53 -2.35
N ALA A 22 6.18 2.67 -3.68
CA ALA A 22 6.15 3.96 -4.35
C ALA A 22 4.91 4.77 -3.93
N ILE A 23 3.71 4.19 -4.03
CA ILE A 23 2.46 4.88 -3.69
C ILE A 23 2.48 5.32 -2.21
N ALA A 24 2.91 4.45 -1.31
CA ALA A 24 2.93 4.71 0.12
C ALA A 24 3.99 5.74 0.52
N MET A 25 5.19 5.68 -0.06
CA MET A 25 6.24 6.66 0.22
C MET A 25 5.90 8.03 -0.36
N PHE A 26 5.49 8.13 -1.63
CA PHE A 26 5.13 9.43 -2.21
C PHE A 26 3.85 9.99 -1.58
N GLY A 27 2.82 9.16 -1.43
CA GLY A 27 1.54 9.56 -0.84
C GLY A 27 1.66 9.92 0.63
N GLY A 28 2.42 9.16 1.41
CA GLY A 28 2.69 9.43 2.82
C GLY A 28 3.54 10.68 3.02
N ALA A 29 4.60 10.88 2.23
CA ALA A 29 5.41 12.09 2.29
C ALA A 29 4.61 13.35 1.95
N LEU A 30 3.81 13.28 0.88
CA LEU A 30 2.95 14.39 0.47
C LEU A 30 1.95 14.77 1.57
N GLN A 31 1.25 13.78 2.15
CA GLN A 31 0.29 14.01 3.23
C GLN A 31 0.95 14.50 4.52
N MET A 32 2.18 14.06 4.83
CA MET A 32 2.94 14.59 5.97
C MET A 32 3.28 16.07 5.80
N VAL A 33 3.58 16.51 4.58
CA VAL A 33 3.96 17.91 4.29
C VAL A 33 2.73 18.80 4.17
N LEU A 34 1.74 18.40 3.37
CA LEU A 34 0.55 19.21 3.12
C LEU A 34 -0.43 19.20 4.31
N GLY A 35 -0.56 18.05 4.99
CA GLY A 35 -1.60 17.86 6.00
C GLY A 35 -3.00 17.83 5.39
N GLN A 36 -4.00 17.92 6.27
CA GLN A 36 -5.40 17.95 5.85
C GLN A 36 -5.91 19.40 5.81
N PRO A 37 -6.41 19.88 4.66
CA PRO A 37 -6.96 21.24 4.56
C PRO A 37 -8.27 21.38 5.37
N ASP A 38 -8.57 22.61 5.78
CA ASP A 38 -9.85 23.02 6.37
C ASP A 38 -10.31 22.16 7.58
N THR A 39 -9.36 21.76 8.44
CA THR A 39 -9.63 20.90 9.60
C THR A 39 -9.10 21.49 10.91
N SER A 40 -9.49 20.90 12.04
CA SER A 40 -8.98 21.30 13.36
C SER A 40 -7.53 20.83 13.57
N PRO A 41 -6.70 21.56 14.36
CA PRO A 41 -5.33 21.14 14.66
C PRO A 41 -5.21 19.72 15.20
N ARG A 42 -6.21 19.26 15.98
CA ARG A 42 -6.27 17.88 16.50
C ARG A 42 -6.36 16.84 15.38
N LEU A 43 -7.20 17.09 14.37
CA LEU A 43 -7.42 16.17 13.26
C LEU A 43 -6.26 16.22 12.25
N ASP A 44 -5.70 17.41 11.98
CA ASP A 44 -4.50 17.53 11.14
C ASP A 44 -3.31 16.78 11.77
N ASN A 45 -3.12 16.90 13.09
CA ASN A 45 -2.06 16.18 13.79
C ASN A 45 -2.17 14.66 13.63
N VAL A 46 -3.37 14.10 13.81
CA VAL A 46 -3.64 12.67 13.60
C VAL A 46 -3.44 12.28 12.13
N HIS A 47 -3.88 13.12 11.19
CA HIS A 47 -3.69 12.89 9.77
C HIS A 47 -2.20 12.80 9.38
N ARG A 48 -1.37 13.75 9.83
CA ARG A 48 0.08 13.74 9.57
C ARG A 48 0.78 12.55 10.23
N PHE A 49 0.35 12.15 11.43
CA PHE A 49 0.84 10.94 12.08
C PHE A 49 0.52 9.69 11.25
N MET A 50 -0.72 9.54 10.80
CA MET A 50 -1.14 8.44 9.92
C MET A 50 -0.40 8.46 8.57
N ALA A 51 -0.12 9.64 8.02
CA ALA A 51 0.70 9.79 6.83
C ALA A 51 2.15 9.28 7.03
N GLY A 52 2.72 9.49 8.22
CA GLY A 52 4.02 8.92 8.60
C GLY A 52 4.00 7.40 8.76
N VAL A 53 2.93 6.84 9.32
CA VAL A 53 2.71 5.39 9.36
C VAL A 53 2.62 4.84 7.94
N TYR A 54 1.86 5.50 7.06
CA TYR A 54 1.70 5.11 5.66
C TYR A 54 3.05 5.14 4.91
N PHE A 55 3.84 6.21 5.07
CA PHE A 55 5.19 6.30 4.52
C PHE A 55 6.08 5.14 4.97
N SER A 56 6.03 4.81 6.27
CA SER A 56 6.82 3.72 6.86
C SER A 56 6.42 2.35 6.30
N THR A 57 5.12 2.10 6.07
CA THR A 57 4.66 0.90 5.35
C THR A 57 5.25 0.81 3.95
N GLY A 58 5.46 1.95 3.29
CA GLY A 58 6.17 2.01 2.01
C GLY A 58 7.63 1.55 2.11
N LEU A 59 8.38 1.98 3.13
CA LEU A 59 9.75 1.52 3.38
C LEU A 59 9.81 0.01 3.67
N ILE A 60 8.85 -0.51 4.45
CA ILE A 60 8.77 -1.95 4.75
C ILE A 60 8.47 -2.73 3.47
N SER A 61 7.57 -2.22 2.62
CA SER A 61 7.26 -2.84 1.31
C SER A 61 8.45 -2.83 0.37
N LEU A 62 9.21 -1.72 0.34
CA LEU A 62 10.45 -1.61 -0.44
C LEU A 62 11.48 -2.65 0.03
N TRP A 63 11.71 -2.72 1.34
CA TRP A 63 12.63 -3.70 1.91
C TRP A 63 12.20 -5.13 1.60
N ALA A 64 10.90 -5.44 1.74
CA ALA A 64 10.36 -6.75 1.44
C ALA A 64 10.52 -7.11 -0.05
N ALA A 65 10.34 -6.16 -0.96
CA ALA A 65 10.59 -6.35 -2.39
C ALA A 65 12.07 -6.64 -2.69
N LEU A 66 12.99 -5.89 -2.08
CA LEU A 66 14.44 -6.09 -2.26
C LEU A 66 14.93 -7.43 -1.70
N THR A 67 14.29 -7.92 -0.65
CA THR A 67 14.67 -9.15 0.06
C THR A 67 13.68 -10.29 -0.14
N ILE A 68 12.93 -10.30 -1.25
CA ILE A 68 11.73 -11.14 -1.45
C ILE A 68 11.95 -12.63 -1.17
N ARG A 69 13.13 -13.19 -1.45
CA ARG A 69 13.46 -14.60 -1.17
C ARG A 69 13.40 -14.98 0.31
N GLN A 70 13.52 -13.99 1.19
CA GLN A 70 13.52 -14.16 2.65
C GLN A 70 12.14 -13.86 3.26
N GLN A 71 11.21 -13.32 2.46
CA GLN A 71 9.93 -12.85 2.95
C GLN A 71 8.83 -13.86 2.67
N GLY A 72 8.48 -14.63 3.69
CA GLY A 72 7.34 -15.55 3.66
C GLY A 72 6.05 -14.85 4.04
N PHE A 73 5.67 -14.95 5.32
CA PHE A 73 4.38 -14.46 5.82
C PHE A 73 4.23 -12.94 5.79
N LEU A 74 5.34 -12.18 5.86
CA LEU A 74 5.32 -10.71 5.80
C LEU A 74 4.61 -10.19 4.54
N VAL A 75 4.80 -10.87 3.40
CA VAL A 75 4.15 -10.48 2.13
C VAL A 75 2.63 -10.50 2.26
N TYR A 76 2.07 -11.51 2.91
CA TYR A 76 0.63 -11.61 3.16
C TYR A 76 0.14 -10.52 4.13
N LEU A 77 0.94 -10.18 5.15
CA LEU A 77 0.59 -9.08 6.06
C LEU A 77 0.60 -7.72 5.36
N LEU A 78 1.54 -7.49 4.45
CA LEU A 78 1.57 -6.28 3.64
C LEU A 78 0.37 -6.21 2.68
N ALA A 79 0.05 -7.33 2.02
CA ALA A 79 -1.16 -7.42 1.19
C ALA A 79 -2.43 -7.16 2.02
N LEU A 80 -2.56 -7.78 3.19
CA LEU A 80 -3.70 -7.55 4.09
C LEU A 80 -3.77 -6.08 4.53
N GLY A 81 -2.64 -5.45 4.86
CA GLY A 81 -2.59 -4.04 5.22
C GLY A 81 -3.10 -3.12 4.10
N VAL A 82 -2.70 -3.38 2.85
CA VAL A 82 -3.19 -2.63 1.67
C VAL A 82 -4.70 -2.84 1.49
N LEU A 83 -5.19 -4.08 1.63
CA LEU A 83 -6.62 -4.37 1.54
C LEU A 83 -7.44 -3.64 2.62
N LEU A 84 -6.95 -3.63 3.86
CA LEU A 84 -7.60 -2.93 4.97
C LEU A 84 -7.65 -1.41 4.73
N ALA A 85 -6.62 -0.83 4.11
CA ALA A 85 -6.64 0.57 3.70
C ALA A 85 -7.74 0.83 2.65
N GLY A 86 -7.86 -0.04 1.64
CA GLY A 86 -8.95 0.03 0.65
C GLY A 86 -10.33 -0.12 1.27
N VAL A 87 -10.50 -1.03 2.24
CA VAL A 87 -11.75 -1.17 3.01
C VAL A 87 -12.04 0.11 3.80
N GLY A 88 -11.04 0.75 4.40
CA GLY A 88 -11.20 2.05 5.05
C GLY A 88 -11.76 3.11 4.10
N ARG A 89 -11.28 3.16 2.86
CA ARG A 89 -11.83 4.05 1.83
C ARG A 89 -13.26 3.68 1.44
N LEU A 90 -13.57 2.40 1.25
CA LEU A 90 -14.93 1.94 0.95
C LEU A 90 -15.92 2.34 2.06
N VAL A 91 -15.52 2.16 3.32
CA VAL A 91 -16.33 2.58 4.48
C VAL A 91 -16.55 4.09 4.44
N SER A 92 -15.52 4.88 4.16
CA SER A 92 -15.66 6.34 4.00
C SER A 92 -16.65 6.69 2.89
N ILE A 93 -16.46 6.14 1.69
CA ILE A 93 -17.34 6.38 0.53
C ILE A 93 -18.79 5.99 0.84
N SER A 94 -19.01 4.88 1.54
CA SER A 94 -20.35 4.43 1.92
C SER A 94 -21.06 5.35 2.92
N LYS A 95 -20.30 6.09 3.74
CA LYS A 95 -20.84 6.93 4.81
C LYS A 95 -20.97 8.40 4.42
N VAL A 96 -19.99 8.93 3.70
CA VAL A 96 -19.88 10.36 3.38
C VAL A 96 -19.86 10.65 1.87
N GLY A 97 -19.96 9.63 1.03
CA GLY A 97 -19.99 9.76 -0.42
C GLY A 97 -18.61 9.68 -1.08
N LEU A 98 -18.61 9.60 -2.41
CA LEU A 98 -17.40 9.58 -3.21
C LEU A 98 -16.83 11.01 -3.30
N PRO A 99 -15.54 11.24 -2.96
CA PRO A 99 -14.98 12.59 -3.03
C PRO A 99 -14.73 13.02 -4.48
N GLU A 100 -14.83 14.33 -4.75
CA GLU A 100 -14.50 14.90 -6.05
C GLU A 100 -13.00 15.29 -6.12
N PRO A 101 -12.33 15.14 -7.26
CA PRO A 101 -12.81 14.50 -8.49
C PRO A 101 -12.85 12.97 -8.39
N ALA A 102 -14.01 12.38 -8.66
CA ALA A 102 -14.27 10.94 -8.49
C ALA A 102 -13.20 10.01 -9.09
N GLY A 103 -12.69 10.35 -10.28
CA GLY A 103 -11.71 9.54 -11.00
C GLY A 103 -10.39 9.35 -10.22
N VAL A 104 -9.94 10.37 -9.49
CA VAL A 104 -8.68 10.30 -8.72
C VAL A 104 -8.81 9.33 -7.56
N TRP A 105 -9.94 9.39 -6.84
CA TRP A 105 -10.19 8.53 -5.67
C TRP A 105 -10.44 7.08 -6.07
N LEU A 106 -11.12 6.85 -7.19
CA LEU A 106 -11.27 5.50 -7.76
C LEU A 106 -9.92 4.95 -8.26
N ALA A 107 -9.07 5.79 -8.85
CA ALA A 107 -7.73 5.38 -9.26
C ALA A 107 -6.83 4.98 -8.08
N TYR A 108 -7.05 5.52 -6.87
CA TYR A 108 -6.40 5.04 -5.65
C TYR A 108 -7.02 3.74 -5.11
N LEU A 109 -8.35 3.66 -5.11
CA LEU A 109 -9.08 2.53 -4.56
C LEU A 109 -8.83 1.23 -5.34
N VAL A 110 -8.77 1.30 -6.67
CA VAL A 110 -8.60 0.10 -7.51
C VAL A 110 -7.31 -0.68 -7.17
N PRO A 111 -6.11 -0.06 -7.12
CA PRO A 111 -4.90 -0.72 -6.66
C PRO A 111 -5.02 -1.30 -5.24
N GLU A 112 -5.67 -0.59 -4.32
CA GLU A 112 -5.84 -1.04 -2.93
C GLU A 112 -6.71 -2.31 -2.81
N LEU A 113 -7.57 -2.60 -3.80
CA LEU A 113 -8.38 -3.81 -3.84
C LEU A 113 -7.76 -4.92 -4.70
N VAL A 114 -7.10 -4.55 -5.81
CA VAL A 114 -6.58 -5.51 -6.80
C VAL A 114 -5.18 -6.02 -6.40
N LEU A 115 -4.24 -5.13 -6.07
CA LEU A 115 -2.87 -5.52 -5.70
C LEU A 115 -2.80 -6.54 -4.56
N PRO A 116 -3.56 -6.44 -3.46
CA PRO A 116 -3.44 -7.43 -2.39
C PRO A 116 -3.89 -8.83 -2.80
N VAL A 117 -4.88 -8.94 -3.69
CA VAL A 117 -5.30 -10.24 -4.24
C VAL A 117 -4.22 -10.81 -5.15
N VAL A 118 -3.65 -10.00 -6.05
CA VAL A 118 -2.55 -10.41 -6.93
C VAL A 118 -1.33 -10.85 -6.13
N ILE A 119 -0.94 -10.08 -5.11
CA ILE A 119 0.18 -10.41 -4.22
C ILE A 119 -0.08 -11.74 -3.51
N ALA A 120 -1.26 -11.93 -2.91
CA ALA A 120 -1.57 -13.14 -2.17
C ALA A 120 -1.56 -14.39 -3.07
N VAL A 121 -2.18 -14.32 -4.25
CA VAL A 121 -2.20 -15.44 -5.21
C VAL A 121 -0.80 -15.76 -5.73
N ALA A 122 -0.03 -14.74 -6.11
CA ALA A 122 1.34 -14.93 -6.59
C ALA A 122 2.28 -15.45 -5.49
N GLN A 123 2.14 -14.98 -4.25
CA GLN A 123 2.91 -15.48 -3.12
C GLN A 123 2.56 -16.95 -2.82
N PHE A 124 1.28 -17.32 -2.92
CA PHE A 124 0.85 -18.71 -2.75
C PHE A 124 1.45 -19.62 -3.82
N ALA A 125 1.51 -19.16 -5.07
CA ALA A 125 2.15 -19.88 -6.17
C ALA A 125 3.69 -19.84 -6.14
N SER A 126 4.29 -19.09 -5.20
CA SER A 126 5.75 -19.01 -4.99
C SER A 126 6.25 -19.88 -3.84
N ALA A 127 5.33 -20.36 -2.99
CA ALA A 127 5.60 -21.22 -1.84
C ALA A 127 5.77 -22.69 -2.26
#